data_AF-J4KAI7-F1
#
_entry.id   AF-J4KAI7-F1
#
_cell.length_a   1.000
_cell.length_b   1.000
_cell.length_c   1.000
_cell.angle_alpha   90.00
_cell.angle_beta   90.00
_cell.angle_gamma   90.00
#
_symmetry.space_group_name_H-M   'P 1'
#
loop_
_entity.id
_entity.type
_entity.pdbx_description
1 polymer ?
#
loop_
_entity_poly.entity_id
_entity_poly.type
_entity_poly.pdbx_seq_one_letter_code
_entity_poly.pdbx_strand_id
1 'polypeptide(L)'
;MERKNKKAYHNDKKVSNNVIRRMPRYHSYLLELKDKGIERISSKELSKITGFTASQIRQDFNNFGGFGKQGAGYEVDFLFSEICDILGLNQTYKAVIFGAGNLGQAICNYAFFKEYGLKIEAIFDVNPSLIGNTIHSIDVLDVSKAKDFIKKNDISIAIVCVPKEAVPKVTNIIENSKIRGVWNFAPADINISKEIKVENVRLSDSLFVLSYMMNNSNYNY
;
A
#
# COMPACT_ATOMS: atom_id res chain seq x y z
N MET A 1 28.30 -18.42 3.49
CA MET A 1 27.91 -17.58 2.33
C MET A 1 27.24 -16.33 2.90
N GLU A 2 27.92 -15.20 2.78
CA GLU A 2 27.72 -13.99 3.57
C GLU A 2 26.38 -13.30 3.29
N ARG A 3 25.69 -12.91 4.37
CA ARG A 3 24.50 -12.06 4.35
C ARG A 3 24.94 -10.67 3.87
N LYS A 4 24.66 -10.34 2.60
CA LYS A 4 24.83 -8.96 2.10
C LYS A 4 23.90 -8.03 2.89
N ASN A 5 24.56 -7.14 3.63
CA ASN A 5 24.10 -5.95 4.34
C ASN A 5 22.65 -5.53 4.10
N LYS A 6 21.84 -5.53 5.17
CA LYS A 6 20.67 -4.66 5.32
C LYS A 6 21.14 -3.22 5.09
N LYS A 7 20.81 -2.62 3.94
CA LYS A 7 20.77 -1.15 3.84
C LYS A 7 19.59 -0.68 4.68
N ALA A 8 19.80 -0.53 5.98
CA ALA A 8 18.93 0.35 6.75
C ALA A 8 19.18 1.75 6.18
N TYR A 9 18.14 2.40 5.64
CA TYR A 9 18.19 3.82 5.31
C TYR A 9 18.33 4.59 6.64
N HIS A 10 19.51 4.54 7.25
CA HIS A 10 19.86 5.29 8.45
C HIS A 10 20.17 6.71 8.02
N ASN A 11 19.10 7.47 7.79
CA ASN A 11 19.11 8.88 8.14
C ASN A 11 18.34 8.97 9.46
N ASP A 12 18.97 9.43 10.53
CA ASP A 12 18.33 9.67 11.85
C ASP A 12 17.19 10.71 11.79
N LYS A 13 16.89 11.25 10.60
CA LYS A 13 15.71 12.06 10.31
C LYS A 13 14.52 11.17 9.99
N LYS A 14 13.51 11.24 10.85
CA LYS A 14 12.16 10.74 10.58
C LYS A 14 11.64 11.33 9.26
N VAL A 15 11.59 10.51 8.21
CA VAL A 15 11.06 10.93 6.90
C VAL A 15 9.59 11.32 7.05
N SER A 16 9.20 12.44 6.43
CA SER A 16 7.81 12.91 6.54
C SER A 16 6.84 12.00 5.79
N ASN A 17 5.62 11.88 6.31
CA ASN A 17 4.57 11.08 5.66
C ASN A 17 4.27 11.57 4.24
N ASN A 18 4.40 12.87 3.98
CA ASN A 18 4.19 13.46 2.65
C ASN A 18 5.22 12.94 1.63
N VAL A 19 6.48 12.72 2.04
CA VAL A 19 7.51 12.13 1.17
C VAL A 19 7.16 10.68 0.88
N ILE A 20 6.77 9.91 1.90
CA ILE A 20 6.37 8.50 1.76
C ILE A 20 5.17 8.37 0.80
N ARG A 21 4.15 9.22 0.96
CA ARG A 21 2.95 9.24 0.09
C ARG A 21 3.23 9.55 -1.37
N ARG A 22 4.40 10.14 -1.71
CA ARG A 22 4.81 10.37 -3.10
C ARG A 22 5.60 9.20 -3.71
N MET A 23 6.23 8.36 -2.90
CA MET A 23 7.04 7.23 -3.37
C MET A 23 6.29 6.28 -4.32
N PRO A 24 5.01 5.90 -4.07
CA PRO A 24 4.25 5.05 -5.00
C PRO A 24 4.09 5.68 -6.39
N ARG A 25 3.96 7.01 -6.47
CA ARG A 25 3.87 7.69 -7.77
C ARG A 25 5.19 7.64 -8.53
N TYR A 26 6.32 7.83 -7.84
CA TYR A 26 7.64 7.65 -8.46
C TYR A 26 7.82 6.22 -8.96
N HIS A 27 7.43 5.23 -8.15
CA HIS A 27 7.46 3.81 -8.53
C HIS A 27 6.71 3.56 -9.85
N SER A 28 5.46 4.01 -9.99
CA SER A 28 4.66 3.80 -11.21
C SER A 28 5.33 4.38 -12.47
N TYR A 29 5.82 5.62 -12.42
CA TYR A 29 6.47 6.22 -13.59
C TYR A 29 7.84 5.60 -13.89
N LEU A 30 8.60 5.19 -12.86
CA LEU A 30 9.87 4.51 -13.06
C LEU A 30 9.69 3.12 -13.68
N LEU A 31 8.63 2.40 -13.30
CA LEU A 31 8.25 1.14 -13.94
C LEU A 31 7.96 1.37 -15.44
N GLU A 32 7.16 2.38 -15.79
CA GLU A 32 6.88 2.69 -17.20
C GLU A 32 8.15 3.06 -17.99
N LEU A 33 9.09 3.79 -17.37
CA LEU A 33 10.36 4.16 -18.01
C LEU A 33 11.25 2.94 -18.22
N LYS A 34 11.30 2.05 -17.23
CA LYS A 34 12.01 0.77 -17.29
C LYS A 34 11.46 -0.11 -18.41
N ASP A 35 10.14 -0.25 -18.49
CA ASP A 35 9.47 -1.04 -19.54
C ASP A 35 9.73 -0.47 -20.95
N LYS A 36 9.97 0.84 -21.05
CA LYS A 36 10.37 1.52 -22.29
C LYS A 36 11.88 1.47 -22.58
N GLY A 37 12.67 0.83 -21.72
CA GLY A 37 14.12 0.74 -21.87
C GLY A 37 14.87 2.06 -21.66
N ILE A 38 14.28 3.02 -20.93
CA ILE A 38 14.96 4.29 -20.62
C ILE A 38 15.98 4.04 -19.51
N GLU A 39 17.26 4.22 -19.82
CA GLU A 39 18.34 3.97 -18.85
C GLU A 39 18.52 5.10 -17.83
N ARG A 40 18.27 6.35 -18.24
CA ARG A 40 18.52 7.53 -17.39
C ARG A 40 17.42 8.56 -17.50
N ILE A 41 17.16 9.25 -16.39
CA ILE A 41 16.22 10.37 -16.33
C ILE A 41 16.71 11.48 -15.42
N SER A 42 16.55 12.74 -15.82
CA SER A 42 16.82 13.89 -14.96
C SER A 42 15.61 14.25 -14.09
N SER A 43 15.83 14.96 -12.97
CA SER A 43 14.73 15.51 -12.16
C SER A 43 13.81 16.46 -12.96
N LYS A 44 14.35 17.13 -13.99
CA LYS A 44 13.57 18.00 -14.89
C LYS A 44 12.65 17.18 -15.78
N GLU A 45 13.11 16.07 -16.33
CA GLU A 45 12.26 15.19 -17.13
C GLU A 45 11.22 14.48 -16.26
N LEU A 46 11.64 13.96 -15.10
CA LEU A 46 10.73 13.31 -14.16
C LEU A 46 9.63 14.27 -13.67
N SER A 47 9.93 15.57 -13.52
CA SER A 47 8.92 16.58 -13.16
C SER A 47 7.80 16.73 -14.18
N LYS A 48 8.11 16.56 -15.47
CA LYS A 48 7.11 16.70 -16.55
C LYS A 48 6.07 15.60 -16.54
N ILE A 49 6.45 14.40 -16.10
CA ILE A 49 5.57 13.24 -16.10
C ILE A 49 4.92 13.00 -14.73
N THR A 50 5.58 13.37 -13.63
CA THR A 50 5.06 13.16 -12.27
C THR A 50 4.17 14.30 -11.76
N GLY A 51 4.23 15.49 -12.36
CA GLY A 51 3.55 16.68 -11.85
C GLY A 51 4.17 17.27 -10.56
N PHE A 52 5.30 16.74 -10.10
CA PHE A 52 6.06 17.32 -8.99
C PHE A 52 7.17 18.22 -9.53
N THR A 53 7.53 19.26 -8.78
CA THR A 53 8.66 20.12 -9.20
C THR A 53 9.99 19.35 -9.12
N ALA A 54 10.92 19.66 -10.01
CA ALA A 54 12.25 19.05 -9.99
C ALA A 54 12.98 19.26 -8.65
N SER A 55 12.69 20.36 -7.94
CA SER A 55 13.21 20.63 -6.59
C SER A 55 12.65 19.64 -5.57
N GLN A 56 11.34 19.41 -5.58
CA GLN A 56 10.68 18.46 -4.68
C GLN A 56 11.20 17.04 -4.88
N ILE A 57 11.36 16.61 -6.14
CA ILE A 57 11.91 15.31 -6.50
C ILE A 57 13.30 15.10 -5.88
N ARG A 58 14.20 16.08 -6.07
CA ARG A 58 15.55 16.02 -5.50
C ARG A 58 15.50 15.97 -3.98
N GLN A 59 14.66 16.80 -3.35
CA GLN A 59 14.51 16.81 -1.91
C GLN A 59 14.02 15.46 -1.38
N ASP A 60 13.00 14.88 -2.01
CA ASP A 60 12.43 13.59 -1.64
C ASP A 60 13.50 12.50 -1.66
N PHE A 61 14.20 12.35 -2.78
CA PHE A 61 15.25 11.34 -2.95
C PHE A 61 16.45 11.55 -2.02
N ASN A 62 16.80 12.81 -1.71
CA ASN A 62 17.87 13.12 -0.77
C ASN A 62 17.55 12.68 0.67
N ASN A 63 16.28 12.47 1.04
CA ASN A 63 15.95 11.90 2.35
C ASN A 63 16.52 10.48 2.54
N PHE A 64 16.75 9.75 1.44
CA PHE A 64 17.12 8.34 1.44
C PHE A 64 18.55 8.05 0.95
N GLY A 65 19.40 9.08 0.81
CA GLY A 65 20.83 8.91 0.49
C GLY A 65 21.27 9.41 -0.88
N GLY A 66 20.40 10.11 -1.63
CA GLY A 66 20.79 10.82 -2.85
C GLY A 66 21.09 9.88 -4.03
N PHE A 67 20.05 9.47 -4.74
CA PHE A 67 20.13 8.46 -5.81
C PHE A 67 20.73 8.93 -7.15
N GLY A 68 21.21 10.18 -7.24
CA GLY A 68 21.63 10.80 -8.49
C GLY A 68 23.03 11.38 -8.41
N LYS A 69 23.66 11.54 -9.58
CA LYS A 69 24.90 12.32 -9.72
C LYS A 69 24.57 13.69 -10.30
N GLN A 70 25.20 14.75 -9.77
CA GLN A 70 25.01 16.11 -10.28
C GLN A 70 25.32 16.15 -11.79
N GLY A 71 24.41 16.72 -12.57
CA GLY A 71 24.53 16.81 -14.04
C GLY A 71 24.17 15.53 -14.82
N ALA A 72 24.25 14.35 -14.22
CA ALA A 72 24.03 13.08 -14.93
C ALA A 72 22.62 12.48 -14.76
N GLY A 73 21.81 12.99 -13.83
CA GLY A 73 20.47 12.44 -13.54
C GLY A 73 20.51 11.14 -12.73
N TYR A 74 19.41 10.39 -12.80
CA TYR A 74 19.18 9.12 -12.13
C TYR A 74 19.30 7.98 -13.13
N GLU A 75 19.91 6.87 -12.70
CA GLU A 75 19.82 5.61 -13.43
C GLU A 75 18.48 4.96 -13.06
N VAL A 76 17.67 4.62 -14.06
CA VAL A 76 16.26 4.27 -13.87
C VAL A 76 16.10 2.95 -13.13
N ASP A 77 16.89 1.93 -13.47
CA ASP A 77 16.80 0.61 -12.84
C ASP A 77 17.24 0.66 -11.39
N PHE A 78 18.35 1.34 -11.10
CA PHE A 78 18.82 1.56 -9.74
C PHE A 78 17.81 2.37 -8.92
N LEU A 79 17.30 3.48 -9.44
CA LEU A 79 16.33 4.30 -8.72
C LEU A 79 15.03 3.53 -8.47
N PHE A 80 14.54 2.77 -9.46
CA PHE A 80 13.38 1.91 -9.30
C PHE A 80 13.58 0.88 -8.18
N SER A 81 14.71 0.17 -8.18
CA SER A 81 15.05 -0.81 -7.15
C SER A 81 15.09 -0.19 -5.75
N GLU A 82 15.71 0.98 -5.60
CA GLU A 82 15.80 1.68 -4.31
C GLU A 82 14.40 2.14 -3.84
N ILE A 83 13.52 2.59 -4.75
CA ILE A 83 12.13 2.91 -4.40
C ILE A 83 11.36 1.66 -3.96
N CYS A 84 11.55 0.51 -4.61
CA CYS A 84 10.96 -0.77 -4.17
C CYS A 84 11.42 -1.15 -2.76
N ASP A 85 12.70 -0.95 -2.45
CA ASP A 85 13.26 -1.21 -1.12
C ASP A 85 12.71 -0.24 -0.07
N ILE A 86 12.62 1.06 -0.37
CA ILE A 86 12.01 2.08 0.51
C ILE A 86 10.55 1.73 0.85
N LEU A 87 9.78 1.33 -0.16
CA LEU A 87 8.37 0.96 -0.01
C LEU A 87 8.18 -0.44 0.61
N GLY A 88 9.26 -1.21 0.75
CA GLY A 88 9.22 -2.57 1.29
C GLY A 88 8.51 -3.57 0.38
N LEU A 89 8.52 -3.35 -0.93
CA LEU A 89 7.83 -4.17 -1.94
C LEU A 89 8.54 -5.51 -2.23
N ASN A 90 9.79 -5.64 -1.79
CA ASN A 90 10.58 -6.87 -1.90
C ASN A 90 10.33 -7.87 -0.74
N GLN A 91 9.31 -7.62 0.08
CA GLN A 91 8.94 -8.47 1.23
C GLN A 91 7.62 -9.19 0.97
N THR A 92 7.44 -10.36 1.58
CA THR A 92 6.15 -11.05 1.58
C THR A 92 5.32 -10.66 2.80
N TYR A 93 4.10 -10.20 2.56
CA TYR A 93 3.12 -9.88 3.60
C TYR A 93 1.92 -10.81 3.50
N LYS A 94 1.69 -11.61 4.54
CA LYS A 94 0.46 -12.39 4.64
C LYS A 94 -0.68 -11.52 5.14
N ALA A 95 -1.80 -11.61 4.44
CA ALA A 95 -2.99 -10.80 4.65
C ALA A 95 -4.25 -11.67 4.78
N VAL A 96 -5.25 -11.09 5.45
CA VAL A 96 -6.62 -11.61 5.46
C VAL A 96 -7.58 -10.48 5.11
N ILE A 97 -8.72 -10.83 4.52
CA ILE A 97 -9.80 -9.87 4.22
C ILE A 97 -10.93 -10.09 5.22
N PHE A 98 -11.45 -9.00 5.80
CA PHE A 98 -12.72 -8.99 6.51
C PHE A 98 -13.81 -8.43 5.59
N GLY A 99 -14.81 -9.26 5.29
CA GLY A 99 -15.90 -8.96 4.36
C GLY A 99 -15.68 -9.58 2.99
N ALA A 100 -16.50 -10.57 2.65
CA ALA A 100 -16.55 -11.26 1.36
C ALA A 100 -17.58 -10.64 0.39
N GLY A 101 -17.99 -9.39 0.62
CA GLY A 101 -18.82 -8.63 -0.33
C GLY A 101 -18.05 -8.20 -1.58
N ASN A 102 -18.72 -7.50 -2.50
CA ASN A 102 -18.16 -7.13 -3.81
C ASN A 102 -16.74 -6.54 -3.75
N LEU A 103 -16.49 -5.62 -2.81
CA LEU A 103 -15.18 -4.99 -2.69
C LEU A 103 -14.09 -5.95 -2.19
N GLY A 104 -14.40 -6.79 -1.20
CA GLY A 104 -13.47 -7.80 -0.71
C GLY A 104 -13.13 -8.82 -1.79
N GLN A 105 -14.12 -9.23 -2.59
CA GLN A 105 -13.92 -10.11 -3.75
C GLN A 105 -13.04 -9.46 -4.82
N ALA A 106 -13.30 -8.18 -5.14
CA ALA A 106 -12.51 -7.44 -6.13
C ALA A 106 -11.04 -7.30 -5.70
N ILE A 107 -10.78 -7.00 -4.42
CA ILE A 107 -9.42 -6.92 -3.87
C ILE A 107 -8.73 -8.28 -3.89
N CYS A 108 -9.46 -9.34 -3.53
CA CYS A 108 -8.96 -10.72 -3.60
C CYS A 108 -8.49 -11.11 -5.00
N ASN A 109 -9.21 -10.67 -6.03
CA ASN A 109 -8.93 -10.97 -7.44
C ASN A 109 -7.78 -10.14 -8.04
N TYR A 110 -7.30 -9.10 -7.35
CA TYR A 110 -6.37 -8.16 -7.97
C TYR A 110 -4.93 -8.70 -7.98
N ALA A 111 -4.57 -9.39 -9.07
CA ALA A 111 -3.29 -10.08 -9.25
C ALA A 111 -2.05 -9.21 -8.99
N PHE A 112 -2.14 -7.91 -9.28
CA PHE A 112 -1.08 -6.93 -9.05
C PHE A 112 -0.53 -6.96 -7.62
N PHE A 113 -1.37 -7.13 -6.59
CA PHE A 113 -0.85 -7.14 -5.22
C PHE A 113 0.05 -8.33 -4.90
N LYS A 114 -0.18 -9.47 -5.59
CA LYS A 114 0.67 -10.66 -5.46
C LYS A 114 2.07 -10.42 -6.00
N GLU A 115 2.21 -9.63 -7.06
CA GLU A 115 3.50 -9.25 -7.65
C GLU A 115 4.36 -8.45 -6.66
N TYR A 116 3.73 -7.68 -5.76
CA TYR A 116 4.39 -6.92 -4.69
C TYR A 116 4.35 -7.61 -3.33
N GLY A 117 4.26 -8.94 -3.33
CA GLY A 117 4.45 -9.77 -2.13
C GLY A 117 3.26 -9.83 -1.18
N LEU A 118 2.10 -9.27 -1.51
CA LEU A 118 0.88 -9.44 -0.71
C LEU A 118 0.25 -10.81 -1.00
N LYS A 119 0.20 -11.67 0.01
CA LYS A 119 -0.43 -12.98 -0.07
C LYS A 119 -1.68 -13.02 0.79
N ILE A 120 -2.85 -13.09 0.16
CA ILE A 120 -4.13 -13.23 0.85
C ILE A 120 -4.34 -14.71 1.18
N GLU A 121 -4.47 -15.04 2.46
CA GLU A 121 -4.53 -16.43 2.95
C GLU A 121 -5.95 -16.88 3.30
N ALA A 122 -6.85 -15.93 3.63
CA ALA A 122 -8.25 -16.22 3.94
C ALA A 122 -9.12 -14.96 3.83
N ILE A 123 -10.42 -15.18 3.64
CA ILE A 123 -11.46 -14.16 3.75
C ILE A 123 -12.36 -14.53 4.93
N PHE A 124 -12.76 -13.57 5.75
CA PHE A 124 -13.67 -13.77 6.86
C PHE A 124 -15.00 -13.07 6.63
N ASP A 125 -16.10 -13.77 6.87
CA ASP A 125 -17.45 -13.21 6.79
C ASP A 125 -18.34 -13.72 7.94
N VAL A 126 -19.52 -13.10 8.09
CA VAL A 126 -20.57 -13.51 9.04
C VAL A 126 -21.75 -14.17 8.33
N ASN A 127 -21.86 -14.02 7.00
CA ASN A 127 -22.95 -14.55 6.22
C ASN A 127 -22.78 -16.07 6.02
N PRO A 128 -23.65 -16.92 6.59
CA PRO A 128 -23.54 -18.38 6.48
C PRO A 128 -23.60 -18.89 5.03
N SER A 129 -24.23 -18.14 4.12
CA SER A 129 -24.29 -18.51 2.69
C SER A 129 -22.95 -18.32 1.96
N LEU A 130 -22.04 -17.51 2.51
CA LEU A 130 -20.70 -17.29 1.96
C LEU A 130 -19.65 -18.18 2.63
N ILE A 131 -19.83 -18.50 3.91
CA ILE A 131 -18.89 -19.31 4.69
C ILE A 131 -18.82 -20.73 4.13
N GLY A 132 -17.60 -21.23 3.95
CA GLY A 132 -17.31 -22.54 3.35
C GLY A 132 -17.14 -22.50 1.82
N ASN A 133 -17.50 -21.40 1.17
CA ASN A 133 -17.19 -21.20 -0.25
C ASN A 133 -15.73 -20.79 -0.44
N THR A 134 -15.28 -20.87 -1.69
CA THR A 134 -13.97 -20.38 -2.12
C THR A 134 -14.14 -19.21 -3.09
N ILE A 135 -13.34 -18.17 -2.92
CA ILE A 135 -13.26 -17.03 -3.84
C ILE A 135 -11.84 -17.00 -4.39
N HIS A 136 -11.68 -17.28 -5.69
CA HIS A 136 -10.36 -17.38 -6.33
C HIS A 136 -9.39 -18.34 -5.60
N SER A 137 -9.90 -19.50 -5.16
CA SER A 137 -9.15 -20.51 -4.39
C SER A 137 -8.75 -20.08 -2.98
N ILE A 138 -9.32 -18.99 -2.45
CA ILE A 138 -9.15 -18.55 -1.07
C ILE A 138 -10.44 -18.85 -0.31
N ASP A 139 -10.30 -19.54 0.81
CA ASP A 139 -11.44 -19.95 1.64
C ASP A 139 -12.12 -18.76 2.30
N VAL A 140 -13.45 -18.78 2.29
CA VAL A 140 -14.29 -17.90 3.11
C VAL A 140 -14.60 -18.62 4.41
N LEU A 141 -14.08 -18.07 5.50
CA LEU A 141 -14.18 -18.64 6.84
C LEU A 141 -15.13 -17.81 7.70
N ASP A 142 -15.72 -18.46 8.70
CA ASP A 142 -16.47 -17.76 9.74
C ASP A 142 -15.54 -16.81 10.52
N VAL A 143 -15.97 -15.55 10.71
CA VAL A 143 -15.19 -14.53 11.42
C VAL A 143 -14.80 -14.93 12.86
N SER A 144 -15.55 -15.82 13.51
CA SER A 144 -15.20 -16.36 14.82
C SER A 144 -13.84 -17.07 14.83
N LYS A 145 -13.42 -17.64 13.69
CA LYS A 145 -12.12 -18.33 13.52
C LYS A 145 -10.96 -17.37 13.27
N ALA A 146 -11.23 -16.07 13.04
CA ALA A 146 -10.23 -15.12 12.56
C ALA A 146 -9.04 -14.98 13.52
N LYS A 147 -9.29 -14.87 14.82
CA LYS A 147 -8.22 -14.67 15.82
C LYS A 147 -7.21 -15.83 15.82
N ASP A 148 -7.72 -17.06 15.83
CA ASP A 148 -6.88 -18.26 15.84
C ASP A 148 -6.16 -18.46 14.51
N PHE A 149 -6.86 -18.21 13.39
CA PHE A 149 -6.26 -18.27 12.07
C PHE A 149 -5.12 -17.25 11.90
N ILE A 150 -5.32 -16.01 12.32
CA ILE A 150 -4.30 -14.94 12.25
C ILE A 150 -3.05 -15.37 13.01
N LYS A 151 -3.22 -15.90 14.22
CA LYS A 151 -2.11 -16.36 15.06
C LYS A 151 -1.37 -17.55 14.44
N LYS A 152 -2.12 -18.55 13.96
CA LYS A 152 -1.57 -19.81 13.42
C LYS A 152 -0.80 -19.58 12.11
N ASN A 153 -1.29 -18.69 11.26
CA ASN A 153 -0.74 -18.48 9.92
C ASN A 153 0.24 -17.31 9.82
N ASP A 154 0.51 -16.62 10.94
CA ASP A 154 1.39 -15.44 11.03
C ASP A 154 0.95 -14.32 10.09
N ILE A 155 -0.33 -13.97 10.17
CA ILE A 155 -0.91 -12.90 9.36
C ILE A 155 -0.48 -11.55 9.93
N SER A 156 -0.02 -10.67 9.03
CA SER A 156 0.50 -9.33 9.39
C SER A 156 -0.39 -8.17 8.94
N ILE A 157 -1.25 -8.39 7.94
CA ILE A 157 -2.11 -7.36 7.36
C ILE A 157 -3.58 -7.76 7.44
N ALA A 158 -4.44 -6.84 7.88
CA ALA A 158 -5.88 -6.96 7.81
C ALA A 158 -6.42 -5.99 6.76
N ILE A 159 -7.11 -6.51 5.75
CA ILE A 159 -7.83 -5.70 4.76
C ILE A 159 -9.30 -5.65 5.21
N VAL A 160 -9.85 -4.45 5.40
CA VAL A 160 -11.17 -4.28 6.01
C VAL A 160 -12.15 -3.74 4.98
N CYS A 161 -13.09 -4.60 4.56
CA CYS A 161 -14.09 -4.35 3.52
C CYS A 161 -15.52 -4.59 4.04
N VAL A 162 -15.73 -4.34 5.34
CA VAL A 162 -17.01 -4.55 6.03
C VAL A 162 -17.86 -3.27 6.03
N PRO A 163 -19.19 -3.37 6.22
CA PRO A 163 -20.03 -2.19 6.47
C PRO A 163 -19.65 -1.50 7.78
N LYS A 164 -20.06 -0.23 7.93
CA LYS A 164 -19.68 0.64 9.05
C LYS A 164 -19.94 0.01 10.42
N GLU A 165 -21.07 -0.67 10.56
CA GLU A 165 -21.57 -1.24 11.80
C GLU A 165 -20.70 -2.40 12.30
N ALA A 166 -19.98 -3.06 11.38
CA ALA A 166 -19.10 -4.19 11.70
C ALA A 166 -17.66 -3.76 12.05
N VAL A 167 -17.29 -2.50 11.81
CA VAL A 167 -15.94 -1.98 12.06
C VAL A 167 -15.50 -2.20 13.52
N PRO A 168 -16.29 -1.87 14.56
CA PRO A 168 -15.87 -2.06 15.95
C PRO A 168 -15.50 -3.52 16.29
N LYS A 169 -16.25 -4.48 15.74
CA LYS A 169 -16.00 -5.91 15.96
C LYS A 169 -14.70 -6.36 15.29
N VAL A 170 -14.44 -5.93 14.06
CA VAL A 170 -13.20 -6.23 13.32
C VAL A 170 -12.00 -5.56 14.00
N THR A 171 -12.14 -4.31 14.43
CA THR A 171 -11.13 -3.57 15.18
C THR A 171 -10.70 -4.33 16.44
N ASN A 172 -11.67 -4.84 17.22
CA ASN A 172 -11.36 -5.62 18.41
C ASN A 172 -10.59 -6.92 18.08
N ILE A 173 -10.89 -7.60 16.97
CA ILE A 173 -10.11 -8.77 16.54
C ILE A 173 -8.67 -8.37 16.20
N ILE A 174 -8.51 -7.27 15.45
CA ILE A 174 -7.21 -6.75 15.02
C ILE A 174 -6.33 -6.39 16.23
N GLU A 175 -6.85 -5.61 17.18
CA GLU A 175 -6.12 -5.18 18.38
C GLU A 175 -5.67 -6.36 19.26
N ASN A 176 -6.44 -7.44 19.28
CA ASN A 176 -6.15 -8.63 20.07
C ASN A 176 -5.40 -9.71 19.27
N SER A 177 -4.67 -9.31 18.23
CA SER A 177 -3.95 -10.22 17.33
C SER A 177 -2.53 -9.71 17.01
N LYS A 178 -1.81 -10.41 16.12
CA LYS A 178 -0.46 -10.02 15.66
C LYS A 178 -0.47 -9.11 14.43
N ILE A 179 -1.63 -8.59 14.03
CA ILE A 179 -1.74 -7.67 12.90
C ILE A 179 -0.89 -6.41 13.17
N ARG A 180 -0.10 -6.02 12.18
CA ARG A 180 0.77 -4.83 12.22
C ARG A 180 0.32 -3.74 11.25
N GLY A 181 -0.44 -4.11 10.22
CA GLY A 181 -0.98 -3.21 9.21
C GLY A 181 -2.47 -3.43 8.96
N VAL A 182 -3.21 -2.35 8.79
CA VAL A 182 -4.62 -2.36 8.42
C VAL A 182 -4.78 -1.55 7.14
N TRP A 183 -5.39 -2.16 6.13
CA TRP A 183 -5.79 -1.48 4.92
C TRP A 183 -7.31 -1.35 4.91
N ASN A 184 -7.80 -0.16 5.25
CA ASN A 184 -9.19 0.06 5.61
C ASN A 184 -9.99 0.67 4.46
N PHE A 185 -10.94 -0.08 3.91
CA PHE A 185 -11.90 0.38 2.92
C PHE A 185 -13.31 0.59 3.51
N ALA A 186 -13.54 0.19 4.76
CA ALA A 186 -14.83 0.39 5.41
C ALA A 186 -15.10 1.89 5.58
N PRO A 187 -16.35 2.37 5.47
CA PRO A 187 -16.72 3.79 5.57
C PRO A 187 -16.74 4.30 7.03
N ALA A 188 -15.73 3.92 7.82
CA ALA A 188 -15.49 4.39 9.17
C ALA A 188 -13.99 4.33 9.49
N ASP A 189 -13.52 5.21 10.38
CA ASP A 189 -12.14 5.20 10.84
C ASP A 189 -11.92 4.05 11.83
N ILE A 190 -10.75 3.44 11.74
CA ILE A 190 -10.29 2.41 12.67
C ILE A 190 -9.30 3.08 13.63
N ASN A 191 -9.77 3.33 14.86
CA ASN A 191 -8.97 3.91 15.93
C ASN A 191 -8.39 2.77 16.77
N ILE A 192 -7.09 2.52 16.65
CA ILE A 192 -6.37 1.44 17.34
C ILE A 192 -5.06 1.93 17.93
N SER A 193 -4.44 1.07 18.75
CA SER A 193 -3.14 1.34 19.38
C SER A 193 -2.07 1.86 18.38
N LYS A 194 -1.14 2.70 18.88
CA LYS A 194 -0.14 3.42 18.05
C LYS A 194 0.83 2.51 17.28
N GLU A 195 0.91 1.23 17.63
CA GLU A 195 1.83 0.27 17.04
C GLU A 195 1.34 -0.27 15.69
N ILE A 196 0.01 -0.38 15.52
CA ILE A 196 -0.60 -0.87 14.28
C ILE A 196 -0.74 0.29 13.29
N LYS A 197 -0.25 0.12 12.07
CA LYS A 197 -0.36 1.13 11.01
C LYS A 197 -1.68 0.98 10.29
N VAL A 198 -2.44 2.06 10.16
CA VAL A 198 -3.73 2.08 9.45
C VAL A 198 -3.59 2.98 8.24
N GLU A 199 -3.89 2.46 7.05
CA GLU A 199 -4.07 3.24 5.84
C GLU A 199 -5.54 3.19 5.42
N ASN A 200 -6.19 4.35 5.42
CA ASN A 200 -7.60 4.49 5.05
C ASN A 200 -7.74 4.76 3.55
N VAL A 201 -8.58 3.99 2.87
CA VAL A 201 -9.02 4.23 1.50
C VAL A 201 -10.46 4.70 1.53
N ARG A 202 -10.68 5.89 0.96
CA ARG A 202 -11.98 6.55 0.93
C ARG A 202 -12.37 6.84 -0.52
N LEU A 203 -13.10 5.91 -1.13
CA LEU A 203 -13.59 6.09 -2.50
C LEU A 203 -14.53 7.30 -2.61
N SER A 204 -15.31 7.56 -1.56
CA SER A 204 -16.17 8.75 -1.44
C SER A 204 -15.38 10.04 -1.57
N ASP A 205 -14.24 10.15 -0.87
CA ASP A 205 -13.45 11.37 -0.82
C ASP A 205 -12.87 11.67 -2.20
N SER A 206 -12.38 10.64 -2.89
CA SER A 206 -11.90 10.77 -4.27
C SER A 206 -13.01 11.25 -5.21
N LEU A 207 -14.23 10.71 -5.09
CA LEU A 207 -15.37 11.13 -5.89
C LEU A 207 -15.79 12.57 -5.58
N PHE A 208 -15.75 12.98 -4.32
CA PHE A 208 -16.09 14.34 -3.90
C PHE A 208 -15.07 15.36 -4.40
N VAL A 209 -13.77 15.03 -4.36
CA VAL A 209 -12.73 15.85 -4.97
C VAL A 209 -12.99 15.99 -6.47
N LEU A 210 -13.26 14.90 -7.19
CA LEU A 210 -13.58 14.97 -8.62
C LEU A 210 -14.80 15.87 -8.89
N SER A 211 -15.87 15.69 -8.13
CA SER A 211 -17.08 16.53 -8.23
C SER A 211 -16.75 18.01 -7.99
N TYR A 212 -15.94 18.33 -6.98
CA TYR A 212 -15.51 19.69 -6.74
C TYR A 212 -14.73 20.26 -7.93
N MET A 213 -13.77 19.51 -8.47
CA MET A 213 -12.93 19.94 -9.59
C MET A 213 -13.73 20.18 -10.87
N MET A 214 -14.73 19.33 -11.15
CA MET A 214 -15.62 19.49 -12.30
C MET A 214 -16.50 20.75 -12.19
N ASN A 215 -16.86 21.16 -10.97
CA ASN A 215 -17.74 22.29 -10.72
C ASN A 215 -17.01 23.61 -10.42
N ASN A 216 -15.70 23.56 -10.14
CA ASN A 216 -14.90 24.73 -9.78
C ASN A 216 -13.69 24.83 -10.71
N SER A 217 -13.95 25.27 -11.95
CA SER A 217 -13.04 25.32 -13.10
C SER A 217 -11.81 26.25 -12.98
N ASN A 218 -11.44 26.71 -11.77
CA ASN A 218 -10.34 27.66 -11.56
C ASN A 218 -9.05 27.04 -11.02
N TYR A 219 -8.90 25.71 -11.08
CA TYR A 219 -7.65 25.03 -10.69
C TYR A 219 -6.96 24.41 -11.91
N ASN A 220 -5.81 24.97 -12.29
CA ASN A 220 -4.85 24.33 -13.19
C ASN A 220 -3.88 23.48 -12.37
N TYR A 221 -3.72 22.20 -12.74
CA TYR A 221 -2.67 21.31 -12.22
C TYR A 221 -1.28 21.72 -12.72
#